data_AF-A0AAV7U0S0-F1
#
_entry.id   AF-A0AAV7U0S0-F1
#
_cell.length_a   1.000
_cell.length_b   1.000
_cell.length_c   1.000
_cell.angle_alpha   90.00
_cell.angle_beta   90.00
_cell.angle_gamma   90.00
#
_symmetry.space_group_name_H-M   'P 1'
#
loop_
_entity.id
_entity.type
_entity.pdbx_description
1 polymer ?
#
loop_
_entity_poly.entity_id
_entity_poly.type
_entity_poly.pdbx_seq_one_letter_code
_entity_poly.pdbx_strand_id
1 'polypeptide(L)'
;MEGNIGGPARNMCVAGTEAGMLQSIYNSIKELQTETRIESRRARVATKRLQGTVRKVAKSCTEIEAKLCSMEERIGAVEVDVDVLMEQSATRDDQLTDVMWKLEDFENRQKRNNLRFLGIPEGLEGSIIRTYMVKLLRGAFPELGDWDWENELQRVHRFPAIRREGANGQSPNTLELF
;
A
#
# COMPACT_ATOMS: atom_id res chain seq x y z
N MET A 1 17.58 52.00 114.15
CA MET A 1 16.27 52.65 114.01
C MET A 1 16.42 53.71 112.94
N GLU A 2 15.56 53.62 111.91
CA GLU A 2 15.04 54.69 111.05
C GLU A 2 16.04 55.68 110.41
N GLY A 3 16.10 55.88 109.10
CA GLY A 3 15.27 55.40 108.01
C GLY A 3 15.72 56.11 106.72
N ASN A 4 15.37 55.55 105.57
CA ASN A 4 14.93 56.35 104.41
C ASN A 4 14.42 55.38 103.32
N ILE A 5 13.10 55.31 103.15
CA ILE A 5 12.45 54.65 102.03
C ILE A 5 11.75 55.77 101.27
N GLY A 6 12.32 56.18 100.14
CA GLY A 6 11.79 57.19 99.25
C GLY A 6 12.34 56.96 97.85
N GLY A 7 11.47 56.58 96.91
CA GLY A 7 11.80 56.24 95.52
C GLY A 7 12.30 57.44 94.69
N PRO A 8 12.43 57.27 93.35
CA PRO A 8 11.22 57.05 92.57
C PRO A 8 11.32 55.91 91.54
N ALA A 9 10.14 55.37 91.24
CA ALA A 9 9.84 54.63 90.03
C ALA A 9 10.38 55.38 88.79
N ARG A 10 11.30 54.76 88.06
CA ARG A 10 11.61 55.20 86.70
C ARG A 10 10.48 54.74 85.78
N ASN A 11 9.56 55.68 85.56
CA ASN A 11 8.73 55.88 84.37
C ASN A 11 8.49 54.65 83.49
N MET A 12 7.28 54.10 83.67
CA MET A 12 6.47 53.58 82.59
C MET A 12 6.20 54.67 81.55
N CYS A 13 6.33 54.31 80.26
CA CYS A 13 5.86 55.02 79.05
C CYS A 13 6.48 56.41 78.81
N VAL A 14 6.80 56.83 77.58
CA VAL A 14 5.85 57.13 76.49
C VAL A 14 6.66 57.36 75.19
N ALA A 15 6.10 56.91 74.07
CA ALA A 15 6.38 57.31 72.68
C ALA A 15 7.72 56.91 72.03
N GLY A 16 7.65 55.81 71.26
CA GLY A 16 8.31 55.80 69.96
C GLY A 16 7.91 57.06 69.20
N THR A 17 8.90 57.88 68.87
CA THR A 17 8.71 59.17 68.22
C THR A 17 8.02 59.00 66.87
N GLU A 18 7.09 59.89 66.51
CA GLU A 18 6.45 59.92 65.18
C GLU A 18 7.50 59.83 64.05
N ALA A 19 8.68 60.42 64.27
CA ALA A 19 9.84 60.33 63.38
C ALA A 19 10.31 58.88 63.12
N GLY A 20 10.31 58.00 64.12
CA GLY A 20 10.69 56.59 63.94
C GLY A 20 9.67 55.78 63.15
N MET A 21 8.37 56.04 63.35
CA MET A 21 7.30 55.43 62.55
C MET A 21 7.33 55.91 61.10
N LEU A 22 7.54 57.21 60.86
CA LEU A 22 7.67 57.77 59.52
C LEU A 22 8.89 57.19 58.77
N GLN A 23 10.01 56.99 59.46
CA GLN A 23 11.20 56.38 58.87
C GLN A 23 10.96 54.91 58.47
N SER A 24 10.24 54.15 59.30
CA SER A 24 9.83 52.77 58.99
C SER A 24 8.92 52.72 57.75
N ILE A 25 7.90 53.58 57.70
CA ILE A 25 6.99 53.69 56.56
C ILE A 25 7.75 54.06 55.28
N TYR A 26 8.69 55.01 55.35
CA TYR A 26 9.51 55.40 54.21
C TYR A 26 10.35 54.23 53.67
N ASN A 27 10.97 53.45 54.56
CA ASN A 27 11.75 52.27 54.18
C ASN A 27 10.87 51.21 53.52
N SER A 28 9.70 50.90 54.08
CA SER A 28 8.74 49.95 53.51
C SER A 28 8.23 50.40 52.13
N ILE A 29 7.92 51.68 51.96
CA ILE A 29 7.51 52.24 50.65
C ILE A 29 8.64 52.08 49.63
N LYS A 30 9.88 52.36 50.03
CA LYS A 30 11.05 52.21 49.16
C LYS A 30 11.26 50.75 48.75
N GLU A 31 11.12 49.81 49.68
CA GLU A 31 11.21 48.37 49.40
C GLU A 31 10.11 47.93 48.43
N LEU A 32 8.85 48.25 48.71
CA LEU A 32 7.71 47.92 47.84
C LEU A 32 7.89 48.50 46.42
N GLN A 33 8.42 49.72 46.29
CA GLN A 33 8.74 50.30 44.99
C GLN A 33 9.83 49.52 44.25
N THR A 34 10.85 49.02 44.96
CA THR A 34 11.90 48.19 44.34
C THR A 34 11.38 46.82 43.92
N GLU A 35 10.57 46.17 44.74
CA GLU A 35 9.94 44.88 44.42
C GLU A 35 9.02 45.00 43.20
N THR A 36 8.14 46.01 43.18
CA THR A 36 7.24 46.27 42.06
C THR A 36 8.02 46.52 40.76
N ARG A 37 9.14 47.23 40.82
CA ARG A 37 10.04 47.43 39.66
C ARG A 37 10.66 46.12 39.18
N ILE A 38 11.09 45.26 40.09
CA ILE A 38 11.68 43.95 39.76
C ILE A 38 10.62 43.06 39.10
N GLU A 39 9.43 42.97 39.68
CA GLU A 39 8.33 42.16 39.12
C GLU A 39 7.89 42.67 37.75
N SER A 40 7.75 43.98 37.57
CA SER A 40 7.48 44.58 36.25
C SER A 40 8.57 44.21 35.23
N ARG A 41 9.84 44.21 35.64
CA ARG A 41 10.96 43.80 34.78
C ARG A 41 10.90 42.31 34.45
N ARG A 42 10.58 41.44 35.42
CA ARG A 42 10.39 39.99 35.22
C ARG A 42 9.27 39.71 34.22
N ALA A 43 8.10 40.34 34.41
CA ALA A 43 6.97 40.24 33.49
C ALA A 43 7.34 40.68 32.07
N ARG A 44 8.12 41.78 31.92
CA ARG A 44 8.59 42.26 30.62
C ARG A 44 9.56 41.30 29.93
N VAL A 45 10.39 40.58 30.68
CA VAL A 45 11.28 39.54 30.12
C VAL A 45 10.48 38.30 29.73
N ALA A 46 9.56 37.85 30.56
CA ALA A 46 8.69 36.70 30.29
C ALA A 46 7.85 36.93 29.02
N THR A 47 7.21 38.09 28.90
CA THR A 47 6.44 38.48 27.71
C THR A 47 7.29 38.50 26.44
N LYS A 48 8.52 39.04 26.49
CA LYS A 48 9.47 38.98 25.36
C LYS A 48 9.83 37.54 24.97
N ARG A 49 10.05 36.67 25.96
CA ARG A 49 10.34 35.24 25.70
C ARG A 49 9.16 34.55 25.02
N LEU A 50 7.95 34.77 25.54
CA LEU A 50 6.71 34.24 24.95
C LEU A 50 6.48 34.77 23.53
N GLN A 51 6.73 36.05 23.27
CA GLN A 51 6.67 36.58 21.90
C GLN A 51 7.66 35.88 20.97
N GLY A 52 8.86 35.56 21.47
CA GLY A 52 9.86 34.79 20.73
C GLY A 52 9.39 33.37 20.41
N THR A 53 8.81 32.66 21.38
CA THR A 53 8.29 31.31 21.15
C THR A 53 7.09 31.31 20.22
N VAL A 54 6.13 32.24 20.40
CA VAL A 54 4.97 32.39 19.52
C VAL A 54 5.40 32.66 18.08
N ARG A 55 6.41 33.51 17.85
CA ARG A 55 6.95 33.75 16.50
C ARG A 55 7.60 32.50 15.90
N LYS A 56 8.29 31.69 16.69
CA LYS A 56 8.87 30.42 16.21
C LYS A 56 7.79 29.43 15.83
N VAL A 57 6.77 29.28 16.68
CA VAL A 57 5.63 28.39 16.41
C VAL A 57 4.88 28.84 15.16
N ALA A 58 4.60 30.14 15.03
CA ALA A 58 3.96 30.68 13.84
C ALA A 58 4.74 30.37 12.55
N LYS A 59 6.07 30.52 12.57
CA LYS A 59 6.93 30.15 11.43
C LYS A 59 6.85 28.66 11.12
N SER A 60 6.95 27.79 12.15
CA SER A 60 6.84 26.35 11.92
C SER A 60 5.47 25.94 11.37
N CYS A 61 4.38 26.58 11.81
CA CYS A 61 3.05 26.34 11.26
C CYS A 61 3.00 26.69 9.77
N THR A 62 3.52 27.86 9.37
CA THR A 62 3.55 28.25 7.95
C THR A 62 4.41 27.33 7.08
N GLU A 63 5.51 26.81 7.63
CA GLU A 63 6.37 25.85 6.92
C GLU A 63 5.67 24.49 6.76
N ILE A 64 4.91 24.06 7.77
CA ILE A 64 4.12 22.81 7.71
C ILE A 64 2.97 22.97 6.71
N GLU A 65 2.26 24.09 6.74
CA GLU A 65 1.19 24.40 5.77
C GLU A 65 1.71 24.33 4.33
N ALA A 66 2.86 24.95 4.03
CA ALA A 66 3.46 24.89 2.70
C ALA A 66 3.83 23.46 2.28
N LYS A 67 4.35 22.65 3.21
CA LYS A 67 4.66 21.23 2.95
C LYS A 67 3.39 20.42 2.72
N LEU A 68 2.34 20.66 3.50
CA LEU A 68 1.05 19.99 3.34
C LEU A 68 0.44 20.28 1.97
N CYS A 69 0.38 21.56 1.55
CA CYS A 69 -0.13 21.90 0.22
C CYS A 69 0.66 21.19 -0.90
N SER A 70 1.99 21.14 -0.79
CA SER A 70 2.81 20.41 -1.78
C SER A 70 2.56 18.90 -1.77
N MET A 71 2.31 18.31 -0.59
CA MET A 71 1.97 16.90 -0.48
C MET A 71 0.59 16.61 -1.05
N GLU A 72 -0.41 17.46 -0.78
CA GLU A 72 -1.77 17.35 -1.30
C GLU A 72 -1.78 17.40 -2.84
N GLU A 73 -1.05 18.33 -3.44
CA GLU A 73 -0.93 18.44 -4.90
C GLU A 73 -0.31 17.16 -5.51
N ARG A 74 0.76 16.64 -4.88
CA ARG A 74 1.41 15.40 -5.33
C ARG A 74 0.51 14.18 -5.17
N ILE A 75 -0.25 14.10 -4.08
CA ILE A 75 -1.19 13.01 -3.85
C ILE A 75 -2.31 13.08 -4.90
N GLY A 76 -2.88 14.25 -5.14
CA GLY A 76 -3.91 14.43 -6.17
C GLY A 76 -3.42 14.04 -7.57
N ALA A 77 -2.18 14.38 -7.93
CA ALA A 77 -1.59 13.94 -9.20
C ALA A 77 -1.46 12.41 -9.29
N VAL A 78 -1.00 11.78 -8.21
CA VAL A 78 -0.87 10.31 -8.16
C VAL A 78 -2.23 9.61 -8.21
N GLU A 79 -3.26 10.17 -7.56
CA GLU A 79 -4.62 9.63 -7.62
C GLU A 79 -5.16 9.62 -9.05
N VAL A 80 -4.98 10.72 -9.80
CA VAL A 80 -5.35 10.81 -11.22
C VAL A 80 -4.61 9.77 -12.07
N ASP A 81 -3.30 9.63 -11.86
CA ASP A 81 -2.50 8.65 -12.62
C ASP A 81 -2.93 7.20 -12.32
N VAL A 82 -3.27 6.90 -11.08
CA VAL A 82 -3.77 5.58 -10.67
C VAL A 82 -5.09 5.26 -11.36
N ASP A 83 -6.03 6.21 -11.40
CA ASP A 83 -7.32 6.02 -12.07
C ASP A 83 -7.15 5.71 -13.57
N VAL A 84 -6.27 6.47 -14.25
CA VAL A 84 -5.95 6.23 -15.67
C VAL A 84 -5.33 4.85 -15.88
N LEU A 85 -4.38 4.45 -15.01
CA LEU A 85 -3.74 3.14 -15.11
C LEU A 85 -4.73 1.99 -14.87
N MET A 86 -5.68 2.16 -13.96
CA MET A 86 -6.74 1.18 -13.70
C MET A 86 -7.65 1.00 -14.92
N GLU A 87 -8.09 2.10 -15.53
CA GLU A 87 -8.93 2.06 -16.74
C GLU A 87 -8.20 1.40 -17.92
N GLN A 88 -6.93 1.74 -18.12
CA GLN A 88 -6.09 1.12 -19.14
C GLN A 88 -5.87 -0.37 -18.88
N SER A 89 -5.73 -0.78 -17.61
CA SER A 89 -5.59 -2.20 -17.27
C SER A 89 -6.85 -2.98 -17.58
N ALA A 90 -8.02 -2.46 -17.17
CA ALA A 90 -9.30 -3.08 -17.47
C ALA A 90 -9.51 -3.25 -18.99
N THR A 91 -9.21 -2.19 -19.75
CA THR A 91 -9.30 -2.24 -21.23
C THR A 91 -8.38 -3.30 -21.83
N ARG A 92 -7.15 -3.42 -21.30
CA ARG A 92 -6.19 -4.45 -21.75
C ARG A 92 -6.66 -5.86 -21.41
N ASP A 93 -7.22 -6.06 -20.23
CA ASP A 93 -7.75 -7.35 -19.80
C ASP A 93 -8.93 -7.77 -20.70
N ASP A 94 -9.84 -6.85 -21.02
CA ASP A 94 -10.94 -7.11 -21.95
C ASP A 94 -10.42 -7.49 -23.34
N GLN A 95 -9.43 -6.76 -23.87
CA GLN A 95 -8.79 -7.09 -25.15
C GLN A 95 -8.12 -8.46 -25.14
N LEU A 96 -7.43 -8.80 -24.05
CA LEU A 96 -6.81 -10.12 -23.89
C LEU A 96 -7.86 -11.23 -23.91
N THR A 97 -8.97 -11.05 -23.19
CA THR A 97 -10.05 -12.05 -23.21
C THR A 97 -10.62 -12.22 -24.61
N ASP A 98 -10.92 -11.15 -25.33
CA ASP A 98 -11.43 -11.22 -26.71
C ASP A 98 -10.46 -11.92 -27.66
N VAL A 99 -9.16 -11.63 -27.55
CA VAL A 99 -8.13 -12.32 -28.34
C VAL A 99 -8.05 -13.80 -27.98
N MET A 100 -8.17 -14.17 -26.69
CA MET A 100 -8.19 -15.57 -26.26
C MET A 100 -9.40 -16.31 -26.83
N TRP A 101 -10.60 -15.71 -26.79
CA TRP A 101 -11.81 -16.29 -27.39
C TRP A 101 -11.66 -16.49 -28.90
N LYS A 102 -11.10 -15.51 -29.61
CA LYS A 102 -10.81 -15.61 -31.05
C LYS A 102 -9.80 -16.72 -31.33
N LEU A 103 -8.74 -16.83 -30.53
CA LEU A 103 -7.73 -17.87 -30.68
C LEU A 103 -8.33 -19.26 -30.47
N GLU A 104 -9.16 -19.43 -29.44
CA GLU A 104 -9.87 -20.69 -29.18
C GLU A 104 -10.81 -21.06 -30.34
N ASP A 105 -11.59 -20.11 -30.85
CA ASP A 105 -12.44 -20.34 -32.03
C ASP A 105 -11.61 -20.72 -33.26
N PHE A 106 -10.48 -20.05 -33.50
CA PHE A 106 -9.56 -20.41 -34.57
C PHE A 106 -9.02 -21.82 -34.38
N GLU A 107 -8.53 -22.17 -33.20
CA GLU A 107 -8.04 -23.52 -32.93
C GLU A 107 -9.12 -24.59 -33.14
N ASN A 108 -10.33 -24.33 -32.66
CA ASN A 108 -11.47 -25.23 -32.82
C ASN A 108 -11.88 -25.39 -34.28
N ARG A 109 -11.82 -24.32 -35.08
CA ARG A 109 -12.05 -24.39 -36.55
C ARG A 109 -10.95 -25.16 -37.26
N GLN A 110 -9.69 -24.95 -36.88
CA GLN A 110 -8.54 -25.64 -37.46
C GLN A 110 -8.55 -27.13 -37.13
N LYS A 111 -9.00 -27.51 -35.92
CA LYS A 111 -9.06 -28.89 -35.45
C LYS A 111 -10.41 -29.57 -35.70
N ARG A 112 -11.38 -28.89 -36.32
CA ARG A 112 -12.78 -29.37 -36.44
C ARG A 112 -12.89 -30.72 -37.13
N ASN A 113 -12.06 -30.96 -38.14
CA ASN A 113 -12.05 -32.20 -38.90
C ASN A 113 -11.05 -33.22 -38.35
N ASN A 114 -10.34 -32.86 -37.28
CA ASN A 114 -9.32 -33.72 -36.74
C ASN A 114 -9.95 -34.77 -35.83
N LEU A 115 -9.63 -36.04 -36.06
CA LEU A 115 -10.11 -37.16 -35.25
C LEU A 115 -8.94 -37.78 -34.48
N ARG A 116 -9.16 -38.03 -33.18
CA ARG A 116 -8.14 -38.56 -32.27
C ARG A 116 -8.45 -40.00 -31.88
N PHE A 117 -7.61 -40.94 -32.30
CA PHE A 117 -7.73 -42.38 -32.01
C PHE A 117 -6.79 -42.76 -30.88
N LEU A 118 -7.34 -43.31 -29.81
CA LEU A 118 -6.60 -43.71 -28.61
C LEU A 118 -6.42 -45.23 -28.57
N GLY A 119 -5.29 -45.68 -28.04
CA GLY A 119 -5.03 -47.10 -27.76
C GLY A 119 -4.46 -47.90 -28.92
N ILE A 120 -3.96 -47.25 -29.98
CA ILE A 120 -3.35 -47.94 -31.13
C ILE A 120 -1.87 -48.26 -30.85
N PRO A 121 -1.50 -49.54 -30.66
CA PRO A 121 -0.14 -49.94 -30.30
C PRO A 121 0.90 -49.49 -31.32
N GLU A 122 2.08 -49.11 -30.84
CA GLU A 122 3.22 -48.79 -31.70
C GLU A 122 3.73 -50.04 -32.42
N GLY A 123 4.00 -49.92 -33.73
CA GLY A 123 4.53 -51.00 -34.57
C GLY A 123 3.48 -51.87 -35.29
N LEU A 124 2.19 -51.81 -34.92
CA LEU A 124 1.13 -52.52 -35.65
C LEU A 124 0.78 -51.90 -37.00
N GLU A 125 1.13 -50.64 -37.19
CA GLU A 125 0.80 -49.85 -38.38
C GLU A 125 1.66 -50.19 -39.61
N GLY A 126 2.77 -50.90 -39.42
CA GLY A 126 3.76 -51.14 -40.47
C GLY A 126 4.50 -49.86 -40.90
N SER A 127 4.97 -49.81 -42.15
CA SER A 127 5.80 -48.70 -42.65
C SER A 127 5.02 -47.41 -42.95
N ILE A 128 3.70 -47.49 -43.16
CA ILE A 128 2.87 -46.36 -43.60
C ILE A 128 1.57 -46.35 -42.78
N ILE A 129 1.49 -45.44 -41.81
CA ILE A 129 0.37 -45.30 -40.87
C ILE A 129 -0.95 -45.01 -41.59
N ARG A 130 -0.89 -44.24 -42.69
CA ARG A 130 -2.07 -43.90 -43.52
C ARG A 130 -2.78 -45.14 -44.04
N THR A 131 -2.04 -46.08 -44.62
CA THR A 131 -2.59 -47.33 -45.18
C THR A 131 -3.22 -48.20 -44.10
N TYR A 132 -2.61 -48.25 -42.90
CA TYR A 132 -3.20 -48.94 -41.76
C TYR A 132 -4.53 -48.31 -41.35
N MET A 133 -4.58 -46.97 -41.25
CA MET A 133 -5.80 -46.25 -40.87
C MET A 133 -6.94 -46.45 -41.87
N VAL A 134 -6.66 -46.40 -43.19
CA VAL A 134 -7.68 -46.67 -44.23
C VAL A 134 -8.29 -48.07 -44.06
N LYS A 135 -7.46 -49.08 -43.80
CA LYS A 135 -7.93 -50.45 -43.54
C LYS A 135 -8.78 -50.52 -42.26
N LEU A 136 -8.35 -49.84 -41.20
CA LEU A 136 -9.07 -49.79 -39.94
C LEU A 136 -10.46 -49.15 -40.10
N LEU A 137 -10.54 -48.01 -40.79
CA LEU A 137 -11.80 -47.29 -41.02
C LEU A 137 -12.78 -48.09 -41.89
N ARG A 138 -12.30 -48.73 -42.96
CA ARG A 138 -13.14 -49.62 -43.80
C ARG A 138 -13.69 -50.81 -43.01
N GLY A 139 -12.90 -51.36 -42.09
CA GLY A 139 -13.34 -52.45 -41.23
C GLY A 139 -14.31 -52.00 -40.13
N ALA A 140 -14.08 -50.81 -39.55
CA ALA A 140 -14.91 -50.27 -38.48
C ALA A 140 -16.27 -49.77 -38.97
N PHE A 141 -16.32 -49.26 -40.21
CA PHE A 141 -17.52 -48.66 -40.80
C PHE A 141 -17.87 -49.28 -42.16
N PRO A 142 -18.30 -50.55 -42.20
CA PRO A 142 -18.65 -51.24 -43.44
C PRO A 142 -19.85 -50.60 -44.16
N GLU A 143 -20.72 -49.90 -43.43
CA GLU A 143 -21.91 -49.22 -43.95
C GLU A 143 -21.58 -48.02 -44.85
N LEU A 144 -20.38 -47.46 -44.73
CA LEU A 144 -19.91 -46.37 -45.60
C LEU A 144 -19.47 -46.84 -47.00
N GLY A 145 -19.50 -48.16 -47.27
CA GLY A 145 -19.29 -48.73 -48.60
C GLY A 145 -17.97 -48.31 -49.25
N ASP A 146 -18.04 -47.85 -50.51
CA ASP A 146 -16.88 -47.45 -51.34
C ASP A 146 -16.38 -46.02 -51.05
N TRP A 147 -16.58 -45.50 -49.84
CA TRP A 147 -16.06 -44.19 -49.46
C TRP A 147 -14.54 -44.10 -49.70
N ASP A 148 -14.12 -43.01 -50.35
CA ASP A 148 -12.74 -42.82 -50.79
C ASP A 148 -11.84 -42.31 -49.65
N TRP A 149 -11.68 -43.15 -48.63
CA TRP A 149 -10.82 -42.89 -47.47
C TRP A 149 -9.38 -42.52 -47.83
N GLU A 150 -8.90 -42.92 -49.01
CA GLU A 150 -7.53 -42.65 -49.45
C GLU A 150 -7.34 -41.19 -49.91
N ASN A 151 -8.40 -40.52 -50.35
CA ASN A 151 -8.34 -39.11 -50.76
C ASN A 151 -8.92 -38.16 -49.68
N GLU A 152 -9.85 -38.64 -48.87
CA GLU A 152 -10.49 -37.84 -47.81
C GLU A 152 -9.61 -37.65 -46.57
N LEU A 153 -8.63 -38.53 -46.33
CA LEU A 153 -7.65 -38.36 -45.24
C LEU A 153 -6.47 -37.48 -45.69
N GLN A 154 -6.41 -36.23 -45.21
CA GLN A 154 -5.37 -35.29 -45.61
C GLN A 154 -4.05 -35.58 -44.92
N ARG A 155 -4.07 -35.83 -43.61
CA ARG A 155 -2.85 -36.15 -42.84
C ARG A 155 -3.14 -37.16 -41.74
N VAL A 156 -2.23 -38.10 -41.57
CA VAL A 156 -2.28 -39.08 -40.49
C VAL A 156 -0.93 -39.13 -39.81
N HIS A 157 -0.90 -38.88 -38.50
CA HIS A 157 0.33 -39.00 -37.73
C HIS A 157 0.08 -39.34 -36.27
N ARG A 158 1.12 -39.84 -35.62
CA ARG A 158 1.15 -39.98 -34.16
C ARG A 158 1.27 -38.61 -33.53
N PHE A 159 0.42 -38.35 -32.55
CA PHE A 159 0.57 -37.16 -31.74
C PHE A 159 1.80 -37.35 -30.85
N PRO A 160 2.76 -36.40 -30.83
CA PRO A 160 3.95 -36.51 -30.00
C PRO A 160 3.51 -36.64 -28.53
N ALA A 161 3.90 -37.75 -27.89
CA ALA A 161 3.50 -37.98 -26.52
C ALA A 161 4.19 -36.98 -25.58
N ILE A 162 3.40 -36.31 -24.75
CA ILE A 162 3.94 -35.64 -23.57
C ILE A 162 4.36 -36.76 -22.61
N ARG A 163 5.68 -36.95 -22.46
CA ARG A 163 6.24 -37.91 -21.51
C ARG A 163 5.87 -37.44 -20.10
N ARG A 164 4.82 -38.01 -19.50
CA ARG A 164 4.56 -37.84 -18.06
C ARG A 164 5.55 -38.74 -17.33
N GLU A 165 6.60 -38.15 -16.75
CA GLU A 165 7.51 -38.85 -15.84
C GLU A 165 6.68 -39.41 -14.68
N GLY A 166 6.57 -40.73 -14.58
CA GLY A 166 5.98 -41.40 -13.42
C GLY A 166 5.03 -42.56 -13.69
N ALA A 167 4.57 -42.79 -14.92
CA ALA A 167 3.82 -44.01 -15.26
C ALA A 167 4.73 -44.97 -16.02
N ASN A 168 4.83 -46.22 -15.56
CA ASN A 168 5.61 -47.29 -16.19
C ASN A 168 5.43 -47.33 -17.72
N GLY A 169 6.39 -46.77 -18.45
CA GLY A 169 6.83 -47.18 -19.77
C GLY A 169 5.88 -47.11 -20.97
N GLN A 170 4.62 -46.68 -20.87
CA GLN A 170 3.75 -46.49 -22.05
C GLN A 170 3.16 -45.09 -22.09
N SER A 171 3.66 -44.28 -23.03
CA SER A 171 3.08 -43.00 -23.41
C SER A 171 1.68 -43.20 -24.03
N PRO A 172 0.79 -42.19 -23.98
CA PRO A 172 -0.55 -42.32 -24.52
C PRO A 172 -0.53 -42.51 -26.04
N ASN A 173 -0.76 -43.76 -26.46
CA ASN A 173 -0.86 -44.24 -27.84
C ASN A 173 -1.97 -43.53 -28.61
N THR A 174 -1.66 -42.37 -29.21
CA THR A 174 -2.66 -41.50 -29.82
C THR A 174 -2.31 -41.17 -31.27
N LEU A 175 -3.23 -41.47 -32.20
CA LEU A 175 -3.17 -41.02 -33.59
C LEU A 175 -4.13 -39.87 -33.81
N GLU A 176 -3.71 -38.90 -34.61
CA GLU A 176 -4.59 -37.83 -35.08
C GLU A 176 -4.69 -37.90 -36.61
N LEU A 177 -5.93 -37.88 -37.08
CA LEU A 177 -6.30 -37.67 -38.48
C LEU A 177 -6.63 -36.20 -38.64
N PHE A 178 -6.24 -35.62 -39.78
CA PHE A 178 -6.58 -34.27 -40.22
C PHE A 178 -7.21 -34.37 -41.61
#